data_AF-A0A8B6CV01-F1
#
_entry.id   AF-A0A8B6CV01-F1
#
_cell.length_a   1.000
_cell.length_b   1.000
_cell.length_c   1.000
_cell.angle_alpha   90.00
_cell.angle_beta   90.00
_cell.angle_gamma   90.00
#
_symmetry.space_group_name_H-M   'P 1'
#
loop_
_entity.id
_entity.type
_entity.pdbx_description
1 polymer ?
#
loop_
_entity_poly.entity_id
_entity_poly.type
_entity_poly.pdbx_seq_one_letter_code
_entity_poly.pdbx_strand_id
1 'polypeptide(L)'
;MKHWVDSVLSYTEDTEDIMPMIMFAATHRDQCKGNTAKIKEQFIKDINQMFSEHENKNHIHLDTVYFINGIDKNDTEIQRMTDQVVVFAMQQSSWGQRRPMQWVPLELQISNMRLKNINIISKEDIRNVNNLNDDLALNERQLEDFLIVQHSLGKVMYYSLPGLDNFIIIHPPALVNILRSFVTDKIFFPADKTLKSILKNLTKTGKIYKGDLLKLWQQDNLHQYMPDDDIKEFVVQLLIHLDILIIPKTQQKTIVNHVYLVPCMIKAFRPAYFVSLDGHQKKTTICMQYYLDRNSIPTALAYKVIGAILNAWPLKYEKKHLCLYHKAALLTVSDDIELRIWIEDNRIVVYMTHEKSLIAISPDVAASVQECLTKNLDLSLLFHYNSFGRKIKPTKVSELYRIEFGIPCGRSVCYVSSQEVSKIETWECLNGKKHDTRYLRNWVFNKDRETCGPECKGLNDIELKTEPDDKHLVRLGSQIGIKSFGEFFINLGMKRKDWESTEYTYAGHSSEGIMSMALKQWKKFKISKLETPTLQNLSDALTAVNLDRHVICQVDFNDLIYLTTINKPNIVDS
;
A
#
# COMPACT_ATOMS: atom_id res chain seq x y z
N MET A 1 19.53 10.36 18.29
CA MET A 1 20.51 10.41 17.18
C MET A 1 20.42 9.17 16.32
N LYS A 2 20.63 7.96 16.87
CA LYS A 2 20.46 6.69 16.13
C LYS A 2 19.20 6.64 15.25
N HIS A 3 18.02 6.93 15.81
CA HIS A 3 16.77 7.03 15.05
C HIS A 3 16.84 7.95 13.81
N TRP A 4 17.48 9.12 13.92
CA TRP A 4 17.58 10.07 12.80
C TRP A 4 18.56 9.58 11.73
N VAL A 5 19.69 8.98 12.14
CA VAL A 5 20.66 8.37 11.21
C VAL A 5 20.00 7.20 10.49
N ASP A 6 19.40 6.27 11.23
CA ASP A 6 18.66 5.14 10.66
C ASP A 6 17.56 5.63 9.71
N SER A 7 16.88 6.74 10.05
CA SER A 7 15.88 7.35 9.18
C SER A 7 16.49 7.89 7.89
N VAL A 8 17.59 8.64 7.93
CA VAL A 8 18.26 9.13 6.71
C VAL A 8 18.66 7.95 5.83
N LEU A 9 19.34 6.96 6.41
CA LEU A 9 19.82 5.77 5.68
C LEU A 9 18.68 4.89 5.14
N SER A 10 17.50 4.93 5.77
CA SER A 10 16.31 4.24 5.28
C SER A 10 15.71 4.86 4.01
N TYR A 11 16.05 6.11 3.70
CA TYR A 11 15.57 6.86 2.54
C TYR A 11 16.67 7.12 1.49
N THR A 12 17.73 6.31 1.47
CA THR A 12 18.88 6.50 0.57
C THR A 12 19.26 5.21 -0.14
N GLU A 13 19.92 5.36 -1.29
CA GLU A 13 20.42 4.23 -2.08
C GLU A 13 21.50 3.46 -1.32
N ASP A 14 21.47 2.14 -1.48
CA ASP A 14 22.38 1.17 -0.86
C ASP A 14 23.44 0.75 -1.89
N THR A 15 24.06 1.74 -2.53
CA THR A 15 25.24 1.55 -3.36
C THR A 15 26.36 2.41 -2.78
N GLU A 16 27.57 1.85 -2.65
CA GLU A 16 28.72 2.53 -2.04
C GLU A 16 29.01 3.90 -2.69
N ASP A 17 28.69 4.05 -3.98
CA ASP A 17 28.93 5.26 -4.77
C ASP A 17 27.84 6.36 -4.64
N ILE A 18 26.70 6.08 -3.96
CA ILE A 18 25.52 6.98 -3.94
C ILE A 18 24.96 7.18 -2.51
N MET A 19 25.48 6.48 -1.49
CA MET A 19 25.03 6.70 -0.12
C MET A 19 25.50 8.07 0.41
N PRO A 20 24.60 8.89 0.99
CA PRO A 20 24.96 10.25 1.38
C PRO A 20 25.85 10.29 2.62
N MET A 21 26.77 11.26 2.62
CA MET A 21 27.59 11.57 3.79
C MET A 21 26.75 12.25 4.87
N ILE A 22 26.78 11.71 6.08
CA ILE A 22 26.08 12.26 7.24
C ILE A 22 27.06 13.06 8.10
N MET A 23 26.74 14.33 8.31
CA MET A 23 27.48 15.27 9.17
C MET A 23 26.65 15.65 10.39
N PHE A 24 27.30 15.88 11.53
CA PHE A 24 26.64 16.32 12.75
C PHE A 24 26.93 17.79 13.05
N ALA A 25 25.87 18.60 13.08
CA ALA A 25 25.92 19.98 13.54
C ALA A 25 25.16 20.12 14.87
N ALA A 26 25.89 20.35 15.95
CA ALA A 26 25.35 20.68 17.25
C ALA A 26 25.16 22.20 17.32
N THR A 27 23.92 22.65 17.18
CA THR A 27 23.56 24.07 17.27
C THR A 27 23.36 24.51 18.73
N HIS A 28 23.34 25.82 18.97
CA HIS A 28 23.14 26.43 20.30
C HIS A 28 24.29 26.23 21.28
N ARG A 29 25.53 26.20 20.78
CA ARG A 29 26.75 26.17 21.61
C ARG A 29 26.77 27.26 22.69
N ASP A 30 26.21 28.43 22.37
CA ASP A 30 26.05 29.59 23.25
C ASP A 30 25.23 29.29 24.52
N GLN A 31 24.36 28.27 24.49
CA GLN A 31 23.51 27.89 25.63
C GLN A 31 24.17 26.81 26.51
N CYS A 32 25.30 26.25 26.10
CA CYS A 32 26.01 25.24 26.87
C CYS A 32 26.70 25.87 28.08
N LYS A 33 26.29 25.49 29.29
CA LYS A 33 26.98 25.88 30.53
C LYS A 33 28.21 24.98 30.75
N GLY A 34 29.40 25.56 30.86
CA GLY A 34 30.64 24.85 31.19
C GLY A 34 31.71 24.89 30.09
N ASN A 35 32.72 24.02 30.20
CA ASN A 35 33.82 23.95 29.24
C ASN A 35 33.36 23.26 27.95
N THR A 36 33.07 24.07 26.91
CA THR A 36 32.59 23.57 25.61
C THR A 36 33.53 22.56 24.95
N ALA A 37 34.85 22.68 25.15
CA ALA A 37 35.81 21.73 24.56
C ALA A 37 35.62 20.33 25.15
N LYS A 38 35.46 20.22 26.46
CA LYS A 38 35.17 18.94 27.13
C LYS A 38 33.81 18.35 26.71
N ILE A 39 32.80 19.20 26.54
CA ILE A 39 31.48 18.77 26.05
C ILE A 39 31.60 18.23 24.63
N LYS A 40 32.36 18.91 23.76
CA LYS A 40 32.64 18.47 22.38
C LYS A 40 33.35 17.13 22.36
N GLU A 41 34.41 16.96 23.14
CA GLU A 41 35.15 15.70 23.24
C GLU A 41 34.26 14.55 23.72
N GLN A 42 33.47 14.76 24.77
CA GLN A 42 32.55 13.75 25.28
C GLN A 42 31.49 13.38 24.24
N PHE A 43 30.92 14.37 23.56
CA PHE A 43 29.91 14.15 22.52
C PHE A 43 30.46 13.34 21.33
N ILE A 44 31.68 13.66 20.87
CA ILE A 44 32.37 12.90 19.83
C ILE A 44 32.60 11.46 20.29
N LYS A 45 33.01 11.25 21.55
CA LYS A 45 33.20 9.91 22.12
C LYS A 45 31.89 9.12 22.17
N ASP A 46 30.79 9.75 22.60
CA ASP A 46 29.48 9.12 22.71
C ASP A 46 28.92 8.72 21.33
N ILE A 47 29.06 9.59 20.33
CA ILE A 47 28.66 9.27 18.94
C ILE A 47 29.53 8.12 18.40
N ASN A 48 30.85 8.19 18.56
CA ASN A 48 31.75 7.13 18.11
C ASN A 48 31.41 5.78 18.75
N GLN A 49 31.07 5.76 20.03
CA GLN A 49 30.62 4.54 20.70
C GLN A 49 29.27 4.06 20.14
N MET A 50 28.30 4.96 19.96
CA MET A 50 26.96 4.63 19.49
C MET A 50 26.93 4.03 18.07
N PHE A 51 27.86 4.46 17.21
CA PHE A 51 27.96 4.01 15.82
C PHE A 51 29.16 3.10 15.56
N SER A 52 29.84 2.62 16.61
CA SER A 52 31.03 1.77 16.48
C SER A 52 30.78 0.47 15.70
N GLU A 53 29.62 -0.15 15.92
CA GLU A 53 29.16 -1.39 15.28
C GLU A 53 28.08 -1.14 14.19
N HIS A 54 27.90 0.11 13.77
CA HIS A 54 26.86 0.45 12.79
C HIS A 54 27.29 0.03 11.38
N GLU A 55 26.45 -0.73 10.67
CA GLU A 55 26.75 -1.29 9.34
C GLU A 55 27.26 -0.23 8.35
N ASN A 56 26.68 0.97 8.39
CA ASN A 56 26.99 2.08 7.47
C ASN A 56 27.95 3.12 8.06
N LYS A 57 28.84 2.74 8.99
CA LYS A 57 29.76 3.67 9.69
C LYS A 57 30.59 4.54 8.73
N ASN A 58 31.00 3.99 7.59
CA ASN A 58 31.86 4.70 6.62
C ASN A 58 31.21 5.95 6.02
N HIS A 59 29.87 6.03 6.01
CA HIS A 59 29.11 7.18 5.50
C HIS A 59 28.79 8.20 6.60
N ILE A 60 29.16 7.92 7.84
CA ILE A 60 28.96 8.80 8.97
C ILE A 60 30.28 9.49 9.26
N HIS A 61 30.33 10.81 9.09
CA HIS A 61 31.53 11.59 9.35
C HIS A 61 31.68 11.86 10.86
N LEU A 62 32.15 10.84 11.58
CA LEU A 62 32.23 10.81 13.05
C LEU A 62 33.34 11.70 13.62
N ASP A 63 34.41 11.94 12.85
CA ASP A 63 35.60 12.65 13.31
C ASP A 63 35.40 14.17 13.41
N THR A 64 34.35 14.71 12.78
CA THR A 64 34.02 16.13 12.85
C THR A 64 32.58 16.37 13.24
N VAL A 65 32.39 16.86 14.47
CA VAL A 65 31.15 17.48 14.92
C VAL A 65 31.33 18.99 14.94
N TYR A 66 30.43 19.71 14.28
CA TYR A 66 30.41 21.17 14.22
C TYR A 66 29.62 21.73 15.40
N PHE A 67 30.26 22.54 16.25
CA PHE A 67 29.60 23.13 17.43
C PHE A 67 29.32 24.61 17.14
N ILE A 68 28.11 24.87 16.65
CA ILE A 68 27.70 26.16 16.10
C ILE A 68 27.07 27.02 17.19
N ASN A 69 27.57 28.24 17.34
CA ASN A 69 26.95 29.32 18.09
C ASN A 69 25.73 29.83 17.31
N GLY A 70 24.54 29.70 17.89
CA GLY A 70 23.29 30.05 17.20
C GLY A 70 23.06 31.55 17.04
N ILE A 71 23.85 32.38 17.72
CA ILE A 71 23.69 33.84 17.75
C ILE A 71 24.74 34.53 16.86
N ASP A 72 25.90 33.90 16.65
CA ASP A 72 26.98 34.44 15.84
C ASP A 72 26.83 34.07 14.36
N LYS A 73 26.45 35.04 13.53
CA LYS A 73 26.30 34.86 12.08
C LYS A 73 27.63 34.60 11.36
N ASN A 74 28.76 34.93 11.99
CA ASN A 74 30.10 34.76 11.44
C ASN A 74 30.86 33.64 12.15
N ASP A 75 30.17 32.72 12.82
CA ASP A 75 30.82 31.59 13.48
C ASP A 75 31.67 30.81 12.46
N THR A 76 32.97 30.73 12.74
CA THR A 76 33.95 30.00 11.94
C THR A 76 33.58 28.54 11.71
N GLU A 77 32.82 27.90 12.60
CA GLU A 77 32.35 26.52 12.42
C GLU A 77 31.31 26.41 11.29
N ILE A 78 30.54 27.46 10.99
CA ILE A 78 29.64 27.50 9.83
C ILE A 78 30.45 27.52 8.53
N GLN A 79 31.50 28.34 8.47
CA GLN A 79 32.37 28.37 7.29
C GLN A 79 33.07 27.01 7.10
N ARG A 80 33.63 26.44 8.16
CA ARG A 80 34.26 25.13 8.14
C ARG A 80 33.30 24.02 7.69
N MET A 81 32.04 24.07 8.12
CA MET A 81 30.99 23.15 7.67
C MET A 81 30.70 23.34 6.18
N THR A 82 30.60 24.60 5.72
CA THR A 82 30.37 24.94 4.30
C THR A 82 31.50 24.43 3.41
N ASP A 83 32.75 24.65 3.80
CA ASP A 83 33.93 24.16 3.07
C ASP A 83 33.90 22.63 2.96
N GLN A 84 33.54 21.94 4.06
CA GLN A 84 33.43 20.49 4.05
C GLN A 84 32.29 19.98 3.14
N VAL A 85 31.15 20.68 3.09
CA VAL A 85 30.05 20.34 2.18
C VAL A 85 30.52 20.44 0.72
N VAL A 86 31.33 21.44 0.36
CA VAL A 86 31.90 21.56 -0.98
C VAL A 86 32.82 20.37 -1.30
N VAL A 87 33.67 19.97 -0.36
CA VAL A 87 34.54 18.78 -0.51
C VAL A 87 33.70 17.52 -0.74
N PHE A 88 32.67 17.30 0.05
CA PHE A 88 31.80 16.12 -0.12
C PHE A 88 30.98 16.17 -1.41
N ALA A 89 30.55 17.35 -1.86
CA ALA A 89 29.87 17.50 -3.14
C ALA A 89 30.76 17.12 -4.32
N MET A 90 32.06 17.47 -4.27
CA MET A 90 33.04 17.11 -5.30
C MET A 90 33.37 15.61 -5.32
N GLN A 91 33.16 14.91 -4.21
CA GLN A 91 33.38 13.46 -4.09
C GLN A 91 32.18 12.63 -4.59
N GLN A 92 31.02 13.26 -4.83
CA GLN A 92 29.85 12.54 -5.34
C GLN A 92 30.11 12.01 -6.74
N SER A 93 29.64 10.79 -7.03
CA SER A 93 29.74 10.14 -8.35
C SER A 93 29.07 10.92 -9.49
N SER A 94 28.17 11.84 -9.15
CA SER A 94 27.52 12.74 -10.12
C SER A 94 28.37 13.96 -10.50
N TRP A 95 29.40 14.30 -9.71
CA TRP A 95 30.28 15.43 -9.97
C TRP A 95 31.13 15.17 -11.22
N GLY A 96 31.23 16.19 -12.09
CA GLY A 96 31.99 16.08 -13.35
C GLY A 96 31.34 15.20 -14.44
N GLN A 97 30.14 14.65 -14.20
CA GLN A 97 29.40 13.92 -15.24
C GLN A 97 29.09 14.83 -16.43
N ARG A 98 29.44 14.36 -17.63
CA ARG A 98 29.16 15.08 -18.87
C ARG A 98 27.65 15.07 -19.15
N ARG A 99 27.09 16.23 -19.45
CA ARG A 99 25.69 16.41 -19.85
C ARG A 99 25.60 16.89 -21.29
N PRO A 100 24.55 16.55 -22.05
CA PRO A 100 24.34 17.11 -23.38
C PRO A 100 24.28 18.63 -23.35
N MET A 101 25.02 19.29 -24.23
CA MET A 101 25.04 20.76 -24.32
C MET A 101 23.64 21.33 -24.61
N GLN A 102 22.82 20.60 -25.36
CA GLN A 102 21.43 20.94 -25.69
C GLN A 102 20.53 21.10 -24.45
N TRP A 103 20.91 20.54 -23.29
CA TRP A 103 20.13 20.68 -22.06
C TRP A 103 20.31 22.04 -21.38
N VAL A 104 21.45 22.69 -21.59
CA VAL A 104 21.81 23.94 -20.89
C VAL A 104 20.82 25.07 -21.18
N PRO A 105 20.44 25.35 -22.44
CA PRO A 105 19.44 26.38 -22.72
C PRO A 105 18.11 26.11 -22.00
N LEU A 106 17.63 24.87 -22.02
CA LEU A 106 16.37 24.50 -21.40
C LEU A 106 16.42 24.62 -19.87
N GLU A 107 17.52 24.19 -19.23
CA GLU A 107 17.74 24.39 -17.79
C GLU A 107 17.75 25.87 -17.39
N LEU A 108 18.37 26.74 -18.20
CA LEU A 108 18.39 28.19 -17.97
C LEU A 108 16.99 28.79 -18.09
N GLN A 109 16.20 28.37 -19.09
CA GLN A 109 14.82 28.84 -19.24
C GLN A 109 13.93 28.40 -18.08
N ILE A 110 14.03 27.13 -17.65
CA ILE A 110 13.35 26.65 -16.44
C ILE A 110 13.76 27.48 -15.22
N SER A 111 15.05 27.81 -15.08
CA SER A 111 15.55 28.64 -13.99
C SER A 111 14.98 30.06 -14.03
N ASN A 112 14.88 30.67 -15.21
CA ASN A 112 14.24 31.98 -15.40
C ASN A 112 12.75 31.94 -15.05
N MET A 113 12.04 30.86 -15.38
CA MET A 113 10.64 30.67 -14.99
C MET A 113 10.47 30.62 -13.47
N ARG A 114 11.36 29.91 -12.77
CA ARG A 114 11.36 29.87 -11.29
C ARG A 114 11.59 31.25 -10.69
N LEU A 115 12.50 32.05 -11.24
CA LEU A 115 12.74 33.43 -10.80
C LEU A 115 11.51 34.33 -10.98
N LYS A 116 10.65 34.00 -11.94
CA LYS A 116 9.35 34.65 -12.17
C LYS A 116 8.21 34.05 -11.32
N ASN A 117 8.53 33.22 -10.32
CA ASN A 117 7.58 32.49 -9.47
C ASN A 117 6.64 31.54 -10.23
N ILE A 118 7.05 31.04 -11.39
CA ILE A 118 6.32 29.97 -12.10
C ILE A 118 6.76 28.62 -11.51
N ASN A 119 5.79 27.85 -11.05
CA ASN A 119 6.05 26.63 -10.27
C ASN A 119 5.69 25.34 -11.02
N ILE A 120 4.61 25.40 -11.79
CA ILE A 120 4.03 24.28 -12.55
C ILE A 120 3.74 24.81 -13.95
N ILE A 121 4.10 24.04 -14.97
CA ILE A 121 3.87 24.37 -16.37
C ILE A 121 3.24 23.17 -17.08
N SER A 122 2.57 23.40 -18.21
CA SER A 122 2.08 22.32 -19.05
C SER A 122 3.21 21.69 -19.87
N LYS A 123 2.97 20.48 -20.41
CA LYS A 123 3.85 19.84 -21.38
C LYS A 123 3.99 20.65 -22.67
N GLU A 124 2.98 21.45 -23.01
CA GLU A 124 3.05 22.32 -24.18
C GLU A 124 3.94 23.55 -23.92
N ASP A 125 3.91 24.10 -22.72
CA ASP A 125 4.78 25.22 -22.35
C ASP A 125 6.26 24.84 -22.45
N ILE A 126 6.63 23.64 -21.98
CA ILE A 126 8.03 23.19 -22.08
C ILE A 126 8.45 22.94 -23.54
N ARG A 127 7.55 22.48 -24.41
CA ARG A 127 7.80 22.34 -25.85
C ARG A 127 8.05 23.70 -26.49
N ASN A 128 7.19 24.67 -26.20
CA ASN A 128 7.33 26.03 -26.69
C ASN A 128 8.68 26.63 -26.29
N VAL A 129 9.10 26.42 -25.04
CA VAL A 129 10.40 26.89 -24.53
C VAL A 129 11.58 26.17 -25.19
N ASN A 130 11.48 24.86 -25.39
CA ASN A 130 12.49 24.06 -26.06
C ASN A 130 12.69 24.54 -27.51
N ASN A 131 11.61 24.93 -28.19
CA ASN A 131 11.63 25.43 -29.56
C ASN A 131 12.06 26.90 -29.68
N LEU A 132 12.36 27.61 -28.58
CA LEU A 132 12.92 28.97 -28.67
C LEU A 132 14.36 28.99 -29.20
N ASN A 133 15.06 27.85 -29.16
CA ASN A 133 16.42 27.70 -29.67
C ASN A 133 16.46 26.59 -30.72
N ASP A 134 16.03 26.89 -31.95
CA ASP A 134 15.89 25.90 -33.03
C ASP A 134 17.15 25.00 -33.23
N ASP A 135 18.35 25.57 -33.11
CA ASP A 135 19.62 24.85 -33.31
C ASP A 135 19.92 23.81 -32.20
N LEU A 136 19.34 23.97 -31.01
CA LEU A 136 19.57 23.13 -29.84
C LEU A 136 18.29 22.47 -29.31
N ALA A 137 17.17 22.62 -30.02
CA ALA A 137 15.88 22.06 -29.63
C ALA A 137 15.95 20.53 -29.56
N LEU A 138 15.46 19.99 -28.45
CA LEU A 138 15.33 18.54 -28.25
C LEU A 138 14.11 18.04 -29.03
N ASN A 139 14.23 16.89 -29.68
CA ASN A 139 13.02 16.20 -30.18
C ASN A 139 12.19 15.64 -29.00
N GLU A 140 10.95 15.20 -29.25
CA GLU A 140 10.05 14.73 -28.19
C GLU A 140 10.65 13.66 -27.28
N ARG A 141 11.36 12.67 -27.85
CA ARG A 141 11.99 11.61 -27.07
C ARG A 141 13.12 12.15 -26.20
N GLN A 142 13.96 13.02 -26.75
CA GLN A 142 15.05 13.65 -26.02
C GLN A 142 14.54 14.59 -24.92
N LEU A 143 13.42 15.27 -25.15
CA LEU A 143 12.76 16.11 -24.16
C LEU A 143 12.20 15.26 -23.02
N GLU A 144 11.61 14.10 -23.32
CA GLU A 144 11.17 13.15 -22.31
C GLU A 144 12.35 12.58 -21.49
N ASP A 145 13.43 12.18 -22.16
CA ASP A 145 14.66 11.72 -21.50
C ASP A 145 15.24 12.82 -20.59
N PHE A 146 15.24 14.07 -21.05
CA PHE A 146 15.63 15.23 -20.24
C PHE A 146 14.76 15.33 -18.99
N LEU A 147 13.43 15.31 -19.12
CA LEU A 147 12.52 15.44 -17.97
C LEU A 147 12.67 14.29 -16.98
N ILE A 148 12.83 13.05 -17.46
CA ILE A 148 13.07 11.87 -16.60
C ILE A 148 14.36 12.03 -15.80
N VAL A 149 15.44 12.50 -16.45
CA VAL A 149 16.72 12.71 -15.78
C VAL A 149 16.67 13.88 -14.80
N GLN A 150 15.99 14.98 -15.14
CA GLN A 150 15.79 16.10 -14.22
C GLN A 150 14.90 15.71 -13.03
N HIS A 151 13.93 14.80 -13.24
CA HIS A 151 13.12 14.20 -12.19
C HIS A 151 13.98 13.39 -11.24
N SER A 152 14.83 12.50 -11.75
CA SER A 152 15.69 11.66 -10.88
C SER A 152 16.71 12.48 -10.08
N LEU A 153 17.12 13.65 -10.60
CA LEU A 153 17.94 14.62 -9.88
C LEU A 153 17.16 15.47 -8.86
N GLY A 154 15.83 15.32 -8.78
CA GLY A 154 14.97 16.12 -7.91
C GLY A 154 14.90 17.60 -8.30
N LYS A 155 15.33 17.97 -9.50
CA LYS A 155 15.30 19.35 -10.01
C LYS A 155 13.91 19.72 -10.52
N VAL A 156 13.18 18.77 -11.11
CA VAL A 156 11.78 18.90 -11.52
C VAL A 156 11.00 17.69 -11.02
N MET A 157 9.67 17.70 -11.10
CA MET A 157 8.87 16.49 -10.98
C MET A 157 8.00 16.32 -12.22
N TYR A 158 8.31 15.26 -12.97
CA TYR A 158 7.59 14.83 -14.16
C TYR A 158 7.21 13.35 -14.04
N TYR A 159 5.96 13.00 -14.34
CA TYR A 159 5.48 11.61 -14.30
C TYR A 159 4.98 11.23 -15.68
N SER A 160 5.69 10.34 -16.38
CA SER A 160 5.24 9.79 -17.67
C SER A 160 4.17 8.71 -17.44
N LEU A 161 3.04 9.13 -16.85
CA LEU A 161 1.89 8.30 -16.54
C LEU A 161 0.63 8.98 -17.10
N PRO A 162 -0.31 8.21 -17.68
CA PRO A 162 -1.55 8.77 -18.21
C PRO A 162 -2.27 9.64 -17.16
N GLY A 163 -2.51 10.91 -17.51
CA GLY A 163 -3.21 11.87 -16.65
C GLY A 163 -2.31 12.68 -15.72
N LEU A 164 -1.03 12.33 -15.60
CA LEU A 164 -0.01 13.12 -14.87
C LEU A 164 1.08 13.68 -15.80
N ASP A 165 1.10 13.25 -17.06
CA ASP A 165 2.10 13.64 -18.06
C ASP A 165 1.84 15.02 -18.70
N ASN A 166 0.67 15.61 -18.42
CA ASN A 166 0.26 16.91 -18.95
C ASN A 166 0.93 18.11 -18.27
N PHE A 167 1.41 17.94 -17.03
CA PHE A 167 2.00 19.01 -16.23
C PHE A 167 3.35 18.60 -15.64
N ILE A 168 4.21 19.59 -15.46
CA ILE A 168 5.56 19.44 -14.93
C ILE A 168 5.72 20.41 -13.77
N ILE A 169 6.09 19.90 -12.60
CA ILE A 169 6.44 20.76 -11.46
C ILE A 169 7.90 21.15 -11.63
N ILE A 170 8.14 22.35 -12.16
CA ILE A 170 9.48 22.88 -12.36
C ILE A 170 10.10 23.43 -11.09
N HIS A 171 9.31 23.74 -10.06
CA HIS A 171 9.80 24.16 -8.75
C HIS A 171 9.35 23.20 -7.64
N PRO A 172 10.11 22.12 -7.35
CA PRO A 172 9.71 21.11 -6.37
C PRO A 172 9.31 21.60 -4.97
N PRO A 173 9.93 22.68 -4.41
CA PRO A 173 9.47 23.24 -3.14
C PRO A 173 8.01 23.70 -3.13
N ALA A 174 7.42 24.00 -4.30
CA ALA A 174 5.99 24.31 -4.41
C ALA A 174 5.12 23.13 -3.94
N LEU A 175 5.44 21.90 -4.33
CA LEU A 175 4.71 20.71 -3.87
C LEU A 175 4.84 20.52 -2.35
N VAL A 176 6.02 20.80 -1.79
CA VAL A 176 6.23 20.75 -0.33
C VAL A 176 5.33 21.75 0.37
N ASN A 177 5.21 22.98 -0.15
CA ASN A 177 4.34 23.99 0.43
C ASN A 177 2.85 23.62 0.30
N ILE A 178 2.46 23.03 -0.83
CA ILE A 178 1.11 22.47 -1.02
C ILE A 178 0.83 21.37 0.01
N LEU A 179 1.76 20.45 0.22
CA LEU A 179 1.62 19.38 1.22
C LEU A 179 1.48 19.95 2.63
N ARG A 180 2.30 20.95 2.97
CA ARG A 180 2.26 21.62 4.28
C ARG A 180 0.95 22.35 4.56
N SER A 181 0.11 22.60 3.56
CA SER A 181 -1.19 23.25 3.77
C SER A 181 -2.17 22.36 4.56
N PHE A 182 -2.04 21.03 4.45
CA PHE A 182 -2.94 20.08 5.11
C PHE A 182 -2.21 18.95 5.84
N VAL A 183 -1.01 18.57 5.40
CA VAL A 183 -0.13 17.63 6.10
C VAL A 183 0.81 18.41 7.03
N THR A 184 0.32 18.79 8.21
CA THR A 184 1.05 19.69 9.10
C THR A 184 0.72 19.50 10.58
N ASP A 185 1.57 20.03 11.45
CA ASP A 185 1.34 20.02 12.89
C ASP A 185 0.39 21.16 13.33
N LYS A 186 -0.27 20.97 14.48
CA LYS A 186 -1.20 21.94 15.07
C LYS A 186 -0.57 23.31 15.31
N ILE A 187 0.74 23.37 15.55
CA ILE A 187 1.46 24.64 15.74
C ILE A 187 1.50 25.49 14.47
N PHE A 188 1.32 24.89 13.29
CA PHE A 188 1.33 25.56 11.99
C PHE A 188 -0.08 25.76 11.42
N PHE A 189 -1.13 25.53 12.21
CA PHE A 189 -2.49 25.75 11.74
C PHE A 189 -2.74 27.23 11.44
N PRO A 190 -3.49 27.55 10.38
CA PRO A 190 -3.83 28.93 10.06
C PRO A 190 -4.64 29.56 11.20
N ALA A 191 -4.55 30.89 11.30
CA ALA A 191 -5.31 31.67 12.27
C ALA A 191 -6.82 31.63 11.98
N ASP A 192 -7.20 31.49 10.71
CA ASP A 192 -8.59 31.36 10.28
C ASP A 192 -9.29 30.17 10.96
N LYS A 193 -10.43 30.46 11.62
CA LYS A 193 -11.16 29.47 12.41
C LYS A 193 -11.74 28.34 11.58
N THR A 194 -12.18 28.63 10.36
CA THR A 194 -12.78 27.67 9.43
C THR A 194 -11.72 26.68 8.95
N LEU A 195 -10.59 27.19 8.45
CA LEU A 195 -9.47 26.37 8.00
C LEU A 195 -8.88 25.54 9.14
N LYS A 196 -8.75 26.14 10.33
CA LYS A 196 -8.34 25.44 11.54
C LYS A 196 -9.30 24.31 11.93
N SER A 197 -10.60 24.50 11.73
CA SER A 197 -11.62 23.46 11.98
C SER A 197 -11.47 22.28 11.02
N ILE A 198 -11.23 22.54 9.73
CA ILE A 198 -10.94 21.52 8.71
C ILE A 198 -9.75 20.67 9.15
N LEU A 199 -8.62 21.29 9.50
CA LEU A 199 -7.41 20.56 9.91
C LEU A 199 -7.58 19.82 11.24
N LYS A 200 -8.32 20.37 12.21
CA LYS A 200 -8.68 19.66 13.43
C LYS A 200 -9.50 18.40 13.13
N ASN A 201 -10.49 18.51 12.25
CA ASN A 201 -11.29 17.36 11.84
C ASN A 201 -10.44 16.32 11.12
N LEU A 202 -9.54 16.75 10.23
CA LEU A 202 -8.58 15.87 9.55
C LEU A 202 -7.67 15.14 10.53
N THR A 203 -7.10 15.82 11.54
CA THR A 203 -6.25 15.14 12.55
C THR A 203 -7.00 14.12 13.42
N LYS A 204 -8.32 14.31 13.59
CA LYS A 204 -9.17 13.43 14.39
C LYS A 204 -9.67 12.23 13.60
N THR A 205 -10.04 12.43 12.34
CA THR A 205 -10.76 11.43 11.53
C THR A 205 -9.95 10.86 10.38
N GLY A 206 -8.87 11.53 9.99
CA GLY A 206 -8.12 11.23 8.76
C GLY A 206 -8.88 11.55 7.48
N LYS A 207 -10.05 12.20 7.55
CA LYS A 207 -10.93 12.44 6.40
C LYS A 207 -10.88 13.90 5.97
N ILE A 208 -10.79 14.12 4.67
CA ILE A 208 -10.89 15.45 4.06
C ILE A 208 -11.80 15.42 2.82
N TYR A 209 -12.62 16.45 2.65
CA TYR A 209 -13.43 16.60 1.46
C TYR A 209 -12.68 17.41 0.40
N LYS A 210 -12.89 17.10 -0.88
CA LYS A 210 -12.26 17.85 -2.00
C LYS A 210 -12.52 19.36 -1.87
N GLY A 211 -13.75 19.76 -1.57
CA GLY A 211 -14.10 21.17 -1.38
C GLY A 211 -13.35 21.83 -0.21
N ASP A 212 -13.07 21.09 0.87
CA ASP A 212 -12.29 21.62 2.00
C ASP A 212 -10.80 21.74 1.65
N LEU A 213 -10.28 20.81 0.85
CA LEU A 213 -8.92 20.88 0.31
C LEU A 213 -8.74 22.11 -0.60
N LEU A 214 -9.70 22.35 -1.50
CA LEU A 214 -9.68 23.54 -2.36
C LEU A 214 -9.75 24.85 -1.54
N LYS A 215 -10.56 24.90 -0.48
CA LYS A 215 -10.59 26.04 0.45
C LYS A 215 -9.26 26.27 1.14
N LEU A 216 -8.56 25.22 1.55
CA LEU A 216 -7.21 25.35 2.13
C LEU A 216 -6.23 25.95 1.11
N TRP A 217 -6.38 25.62 -0.17
CA TRP A 217 -5.51 26.11 -1.25
C TRP A 217 -5.89 27.49 -1.80
N GLN A 218 -7.03 28.05 -1.42
CA GLN A 218 -7.44 29.42 -1.78
C GLN A 218 -6.70 30.51 -1.00
N GLN A 219 -5.86 30.15 -0.01
CA GLN A 219 -5.05 31.14 0.71
C GLN A 219 -4.05 31.80 -0.24
N ASP A 220 -3.85 33.12 -0.10
CA ASP A 220 -3.02 33.92 -1.02
C ASP A 220 -1.58 33.36 -1.18
N ASN A 221 -1.00 32.85 -0.09
CA ASN A 221 0.33 32.25 -0.09
C ASN A 221 0.41 30.91 -0.85
N LEU A 222 -0.72 30.27 -1.14
CA LEU A 222 -0.81 29.00 -1.85
C LEU A 222 -1.37 29.13 -3.25
N HIS A 223 -2.23 30.14 -3.49
CA HIS A 223 -2.83 30.39 -4.79
C HIS A 223 -1.76 30.60 -5.89
N GLN A 224 -0.64 31.23 -5.55
CA GLN A 224 0.53 31.39 -6.44
C GLN A 224 1.12 30.06 -6.96
N TYR A 225 0.90 28.94 -6.28
CA TYR A 225 1.40 27.62 -6.71
C TYR A 225 0.41 26.90 -7.64
N MET A 226 -0.89 27.19 -7.52
CA MET A 226 -1.98 26.50 -8.22
C MET A 226 -3.07 27.51 -8.60
N PRO A 227 -2.82 28.40 -9.58
CA PRO A 227 -3.76 29.43 -9.97
C PRO A 227 -5.03 28.82 -10.58
N ASP A 228 -4.85 27.83 -11.46
CA ASP A 228 -5.92 27.27 -12.29
C ASP A 228 -6.49 25.97 -11.73
N ASP A 229 -7.75 25.68 -12.06
CA ASP A 229 -8.44 24.48 -11.58
C ASP A 229 -7.88 23.18 -12.18
N ASP A 230 -7.36 23.22 -13.41
CA ASP A 230 -6.69 22.08 -14.04
C ASP A 230 -5.42 21.68 -13.27
N ILE A 231 -4.65 22.67 -12.79
CA ILE A 231 -3.46 22.43 -11.96
C ILE A 231 -3.87 21.84 -10.60
N LYS A 232 -4.96 22.35 -10.00
CA LYS A 232 -5.47 21.78 -8.73
C LYS A 232 -5.89 20.33 -8.90
N GLU A 233 -6.55 19.99 -10.01
CA GLU A 233 -6.91 18.60 -10.31
C GLU A 233 -5.67 17.73 -10.52
N PHE A 234 -4.71 18.21 -11.31
CA PHE A 234 -3.42 17.53 -11.48
C PHE A 234 -2.74 17.26 -10.13
N VAL A 235 -2.70 18.26 -9.23
CA VAL A 235 -2.12 18.11 -7.89
C VAL A 235 -2.89 17.08 -7.06
N VAL A 236 -4.23 17.04 -7.13
CA VAL A 236 -5.01 15.98 -6.46
C VAL A 236 -4.63 14.60 -6.99
N GLN A 237 -4.57 14.42 -8.31
CA GLN A 237 -4.16 13.14 -8.92
C GLN A 237 -2.73 12.76 -8.54
N LEU A 238 -1.82 13.73 -8.48
CA LEU A 238 -0.46 13.52 -8.02
C LEU A 238 -0.41 13.07 -6.56
N LEU A 239 -1.18 13.71 -5.68
CA LEU A 239 -1.22 13.33 -4.26
C LEU A 239 -1.85 11.94 -4.04
N ILE A 240 -2.75 11.52 -4.92
CA ILE A 240 -3.27 10.14 -4.96
C ILE A 240 -2.17 9.18 -5.42
N HIS A 241 -1.45 9.52 -6.50
CA HIS A 241 -0.33 8.73 -7.00
C HIS A 241 0.79 8.54 -5.95
N LEU A 242 1.01 9.54 -5.10
CA LEU A 242 1.98 9.50 -4.00
C LEU A 242 1.46 8.80 -2.73
N ASP A 243 0.24 8.24 -2.75
CA ASP A 243 -0.44 7.60 -1.61
C ASP A 243 -0.61 8.51 -0.38
N ILE A 244 -0.63 9.83 -0.60
CA ILE A 244 -0.89 10.83 0.45
C ILE A 244 -2.39 11.01 0.63
N LEU A 245 -3.13 11.08 -0.49
CA LEU A 245 -4.58 11.01 -0.53
C LEU A 245 -5.00 9.61 -0.94
N ILE A 246 -5.87 8.98 -0.16
CA ILE A 246 -6.40 7.65 -0.45
C ILE A 246 -7.89 7.77 -0.78
N ILE A 247 -8.31 7.12 -1.86
CA ILE A 247 -9.72 7.02 -2.25
C ILE A 247 -10.32 5.84 -1.48
N PRO A 248 -11.14 6.07 -0.43
CA PRO A 248 -11.66 4.97 0.36
C PRO A 248 -12.54 4.04 -0.46
N LYS A 249 -12.44 2.73 -0.22
CA LYS A 249 -13.45 1.78 -0.69
C LYS A 249 -14.78 2.10 -0.01
N THR A 250 -15.83 2.40 -0.79
CA THR A 250 -17.17 2.69 -0.28
C THR A 250 -18.07 1.46 -0.36
N GLN A 251 -18.86 1.23 0.70
CA GLN A 251 -19.96 0.22 0.69
C GLN A 251 -21.17 0.71 -0.11
N GLN A 252 -21.36 2.03 -0.20
CA GLN A 252 -22.47 2.65 -0.90
C GLN A 252 -22.02 3.17 -2.27
N LYS A 253 -22.63 2.64 -3.34
CA LYS A 253 -22.44 3.09 -4.74
C LYS A 253 -22.88 4.54 -5.00
N THR A 254 -23.39 5.24 -4.00
CA THR A 254 -24.10 6.54 -4.14
C THR A 254 -23.36 7.75 -3.58
N ILE A 255 -22.14 7.62 -3.03
CA ILE A 255 -21.36 8.80 -2.58
C ILE A 255 -20.23 9.08 -3.56
N VAL A 256 -20.47 10.11 -4.38
CA VAL A 256 -19.61 10.66 -5.43
C VAL A 256 -18.24 11.12 -4.87
N ASN A 257 -17.15 10.52 -5.34
CA ASN A 257 -15.76 11.00 -5.59
C ASN A 257 -15.16 12.26 -4.89
N HIS A 258 -15.66 12.70 -3.74
CA HIS A 258 -15.23 13.96 -3.11
C HIS A 258 -14.67 13.80 -1.70
N VAL A 259 -14.35 12.59 -1.28
CA VAL A 259 -13.79 12.29 0.03
C VAL A 259 -12.46 11.56 -0.15
N TYR A 260 -11.44 12.04 0.55
CA TYR A 260 -10.14 11.41 0.64
C TYR A 260 -9.80 11.07 2.10
N LEU A 261 -8.99 10.04 2.27
CA LEU A 261 -8.35 9.70 3.53
C LEU A 261 -6.89 10.12 3.51
N VAL A 262 -6.39 10.62 4.64
CA VAL A 262 -5.01 11.06 4.86
C VAL A 262 -4.50 10.41 6.15
N PRO A 263 -4.14 9.11 6.13
CA PRO A 263 -3.77 8.36 7.33
C PRO A 263 -2.61 8.99 8.10
N CYS A 264 -1.67 9.63 7.40
CA CYS A 264 -0.50 10.26 8.01
C CYS A 264 -0.84 11.44 8.95
N MET A 265 -2.05 12.00 8.84
CA MET A 265 -2.52 13.11 9.67
C MET A 265 -3.20 12.67 10.96
N ILE A 266 -3.51 11.38 11.10
CA ILE A 266 -4.27 10.88 12.24
C ILE A 266 -3.39 10.85 13.48
N LYS A 267 -3.86 11.53 14.52
CA LYS A 267 -3.22 11.54 15.85
C LYS A 267 -3.99 10.72 16.88
N ALA A 268 -5.16 10.20 16.52
CA ALA A 268 -5.94 9.33 17.40
C ALA A 268 -5.19 8.00 17.58
N PHE A 269 -4.84 7.69 18.82
CA PHE A 269 -4.30 6.37 19.17
C PHE A 269 -5.40 5.32 19.09
N ARG A 270 -5.02 4.11 18.69
CA ARG A 270 -5.90 2.95 18.72
C ARG A 270 -6.36 2.68 20.17
N PRO A 271 -7.65 2.38 20.40
CA PRO A 271 -8.12 1.98 21.72
C PRO A 271 -7.46 0.69 22.23
N ALA A 272 -7.41 0.49 23.56
CA ALA A 272 -6.79 -0.71 24.14
C ALA A 272 -7.46 -2.03 23.70
N TYR A 273 -8.78 -2.02 23.46
CA TYR A 273 -9.54 -3.16 22.93
C TYR A 273 -9.16 -3.55 21.50
N PHE A 274 -8.43 -2.69 20.79
CA PHE A 274 -7.96 -2.98 19.45
C PHE A 274 -6.89 -4.07 19.44
N VAL A 275 -6.06 -4.12 20.48
CA VAL A 275 -4.98 -5.11 20.66
C VAL A 275 -5.41 -6.23 21.60
N SER A 276 -6.19 -5.89 22.64
CA SER A 276 -6.70 -6.87 23.60
C SER A 276 -8.02 -7.46 23.13
N LEU A 277 -7.94 -8.69 22.62
CA LEU A 277 -9.13 -9.47 22.31
C LEU A 277 -9.84 -9.84 23.62
N ASP A 278 -11.15 -9.63 23.70
CA ASP A 278 -11.96 -10.09 24.83
C ASP A 278 -12.17 -11.63 24.79
N GLY A 279 -12.83 -12.19 25.81
CA GLY A 279 -13.04 -13.64 25.90
C GLY A 279 -13.85 -14.23 24.74
N HIS A 280 -14.74 -13.45 24.12
CA HIS A 280 -15.53 -13.86 22.97
C HIS A 280 -14.69 -13.79 21.69
N GLN A 281 -14.03 -12.65 21.44
CA GLN A 281 -13.16 -12.43 20.29
C GLN A 281 -12.02 -13.46 20.23
N LYS A 282 -11.45 -13.86 21.37
CA LYS A 282 -10.45 -14.95 21.41
C LYS A 282 -10.94 -16.26 20.80
N LYS A 283 -12.26 -16.50 20.80
CA LYS A 283 -12.90 -17.70 20.24
C LYS A 283 -13.42 -17.51 18.82
N THR A 284 -13.38 -16.29 18.29
CA THR A 284 -13.90 -15.95 16.95
C THR A 284 -12.86 -15.31 16.03
N THR A 285 -11.61 -15.18 16.49
CA THR A 285 -10.53 -14.52 15.76
C THR A 285 -9.39 -15.48 15.38
N ILE A 286 -8.97 -15.42 14.11
CA ILE A 286 -7.67 -15.94 13.65
C ILE A 286 -6.70 -14.78 13.40
N CYS A 287 -5.41 -15.01 13.65
CA CYS A 287 -4.39 -13.98 13.56
C CYS A 287 -3.33 -14.32 12.52
N MET A 288 -2.76 -13.29 11.91
CA MET A 288 -1.57 -13.37 11.06
C MET A 288 -0.66 -12.18 11.36
N GLN A 289 0.64 -12.33 11.20
CA GLN A 289 1.56 -11.21 11.15
C GLN A 289 2.59 -11.35 10.03
N TYR A 290 2.99 -10.21 9.49
CA TYR A 290 4.22 -10.06 8.72
C TYR A 290 5.31 -9.55 9.65
N TYR A 291 6.40 -10.29 9.76
CA TYR A 291 7.59 -9.91 10.51
C TYR A 291 8.69 -9.52 9.53
N LEU A 292 9.07 -8.24 9.50
CA LEU A 292 10.15 -7.76 8.63
C LEU A 292 11.49 -7.94 9.32
N ASP A 293 12.51 -8.36 8.57
CA ASP A 293 13.86 -8.59 9.10
C ASP A 293 14.61 -7.29 9.47
N ARG A 294 13.96 -6.11 9.34
CA ARG A 294 14.50 -4.81 9.76
C ARG A 294 14.13 -4.46 11.20
N ASN A 295 14.89 -3.51 11.77
CA ASN A 295 14.64 -2.99 13.12
C ASN A 295 13.33 -2.18 13.24
N SER A 296 12.83 -1.58 12.16
CA SER A 296 11.54 -0.88 12.15
C SER A 296 10.98 -0.67 10.74
N ILE A 297 9.66 -0.52 10.64
CA ILE A 297 8.95 -0.13 9.42
C ILE A 297 8.95 1.40 9.32
N PRO A 298 9.53 2.01 8.27
CA PRO A 298 9.46 3.45 8.05
C PRO A 298 8.02 3.96 8.06
N THR A 299 7.80 5.12 8.68
CA THR A 299 6.44 5.67 8.86
C THR A 299 5.72 5.89 7.52
N ALA A 300 6.43 6.30 6.46
CA ALA A 300 5.85 6.44 5.13
C ALA A 300 5.36 5.09 4.57
N LEU A 301 6.18 4.03 4.70
CA LEU A 301 5.81 2.68 4.30
C LEU A 301 4.59 2.17 5.08
N ALA A 302 4.54 2.42 6.40
CA ALA A 302 3.41 2.04 7.23
C ALA A 302 2.09 2.66 6.72
N TYR A 303 2.08 3.96 6.41
CA TYR A 303 0.88 4.61 5.88
C TYR A 303 0.53 4.19 4.46
N LYS A 304 1.53 3.87 3.63
CA LYS A 304 1.32 3.32 2.28
C LYS A 304 0.64 1.95 2.34
N VAL A 305 1.09 1.07 3.24
CA VAL A 305 0.46 -0.23 3.48
C VAL A 305 -0.99 -0.05 3.97
N ILE A 306 -1.22 0.84 4.94
CA ILE A 306 -2.59 1.15 5.38
C ILE A 306 -3.43 1.70 4.22
N GLY A 307 -2.90 2.62 3.41
CA GLY A 307 -3.58 3.19 2.26
C GLY A 307 -4.00 2.15 1.22
N ALA A 308 -3.10 1.24 0.87
CA ALA A 308 -3.37 0.14 -0.05
C ALA A 308 -4.54 -0.74 0.43
N ILE A 309 -4.61 -0.98 1.74
CA ILE A 309 -5.67 -1.79 2.37
C ILE A 309 -7.01 -1.06 2.40
N LEU A 310 -6.99 0.26 2.58
CA LEU A 310 -8.19 1.12 2.53
C LEU A 310 -8.82 1.19 1.13
N ASN A 311 -8.03 0.93 0.07
CA ASN A 311 -8.53 0.77 -1.29
C ASN A 311 -9.17 -0.61 -1.52
N ALA A 312 -8.75 -1.62 -0.77
CA ALA A 312 -9.23 -3.00 -0.89
C ALA A 312 -10.54 -3.23 -0.12
N TRP A 313 -10.63 -2.77 1.13
CA TRP A 313 -11.79 -2.98 1.99
C TRP A 313 -12.35 -1.69 2.59
N PRO A 314 -13.68 -1.60 2.74
CA PRO A 314 -14.29 -0.46 3.40
C PRO A 314 -13.95 -0.41 4.88
N LEU A 315 -13.75 0.81 5.39
CA LEU A 315 -13.60 1.06 6.82
C LEU A 315 -14.91 0.82 7.57
N LYS A 316 -14.80 0.23 8.76
CA LYS A 316 -15.93 0.06 9.67
C LYS A 316 -16.30 1.40 10.30
N TYR A 317 -17.61 1.60 10.48
CA TYR A 317 -18.16 2.72 11.22
C TYR A 317 -18.70 2.23 12.57
N GLU A 318 -18.16 2.74 13.67
CA GLU A 318 -18.66 2.47 15.01
C GLU A 318 -19.17 3.76 15.65
N LYS A 319 -20.44 3.80 16.06
CA LYS A 319 -21.05 4.97 16.72
C LYS A 319 -20.80 6.28 15.96
N LYS A 320 -20.89 6.25 14.63
CA LYS A 320 -20.61 7.37 13.69
C LYS A 320 -19.13 7.81 13.61
N HIS A 321 -18.21 7.01 14.14
CA HIS A 321 -16.78 7.22 13.98
C HIS A 321 -16.18 6.24 12.97
N LEU A 322 -15.36 6.79 12.08
CA LEU A 322 -14.55 6.01 11.15
C LEU A 322 -13.43 5.32 11.93
N CYS A 323 -13.32 4.01 11.86
CA CYS A 323 -12.36 3.24 12.66
C CYS A 323 -10.95 3.23 12.02
N LEU A 324 -10.39 4.42 11.84
CA LEU A 324 -9.05 4.64 11.32
C LEU A 324 -8.22 5.40 12.37
N TYR A 325 -7.04 4.88 12.68
CA TYR A 325 -6.17 5.33 13.76
C TYR A 325 -4.73 5.49 13.27
N HIS A 326 -3.87 6.05 14.12
CA HIS A 326 -2.44 6.11 13.85
C HIS A 326 -1.87 4.70 13.64
N LYS A 327 -1.42 4.41 12.42
CA LYS A 327 -0.87 3.11 11.99
C LYS A 327 -1.82 1.91 12.23
N ALA A 328 -3.13 2.13 12.24
CA ALA A 328 -4.10 1.04 12.43
C ALA A 328 -5.46 1.33 11.79
N ALA A 329 -6.18 0.29 11.38
CA ALA A 329 -7.50 0.38 10.75
C ALA A 329 -8.37 -0.84 11.07
N LEU A 330 -9.67 -0.61 11.23
CA LEU A 330 -10.70 -1.66 11.34
C LEU A 330 -11.63 -1.58 10.14
N LEU A 331 -11.76 -2.71 9.44
CA LEU A 331 -12.35 -2.83 8.11
C LEU A 331 -13.44 -3.90 8.11
N THR A 332 -14.36 -3.81 7.17
CA THR A 332 -15.43 -4.79 6.95
C THR A 332 -15.12 -5.59 5.69
N VAL A 333 -14.93 -6.91 5.85
CA VAL A 333 -14.71 -7.84 4.72
C VAL A 333 -16.04 -8.36 4.20
N SER A 334 -16.94 -8.73 5.11
CA SER A 334 -18.35 -9.06 4.88
C SER A 334 -19.18 -8.59 6.07
N ASP A 335 -20.51 -8.75 6.02
CA ASP A 335 -21.40 -8.33 7.11
C ASP A 335 -21.03 -8.98 8.46
N ASP A 336 -20.51 -10.21 8.42
CA ASP A 336 -20.14 -10.99 9.62
C ASP A 336 -18.63 -11.05 9.89
N ILE A 337 -17.78 -10.52 8.99
CA ILE A 337 -16.31 -10.63 9.09
C ILE A 337 -15.66 -9.26 9.10
N GLU A 338 -14.87 -9.04 10.15
CA GLU A 338 -14.10 -7.82 10.38
C GLU A 338 -12.60 -8.10 10.30
N LEU A 339 -11.86 -7.13 9.76
CA LEU A 339 -10.41 -7.16 9.67
C LEU A 339 -9.81 -6.01 10.48
N ARG A 340 -9.00 -6.31 11.49
CA ARG A 340 -8.20 -5.34 12.23
C ARG A 340 -6.77 -5.45 11.76
N ILE A 341 -6.18 -4.32 11.40
CA ILE A 341 -4.76 -4.24 11.09
C ILE A 341 -4.09 -3.14 11.91
N TRP A 342 -2.88 -3.41 12.38
CA TRP A 342 -2.00 -2.36 12.88
C TRP A 342 -0.54 -2.66 12.59
N ILE A 343 0.25 -1.60 12.60
CA ILE A 343 1.68 -1.64 12.32
C ILE A 343 2.42 -1.12 13.55
N GLU A 344 3.35 -1.92 14.07
CA GLU A 344 4.12 -1.61 15.26
C GLU A 344 5.53 -2.20 15.10
N ASP A 345 6.54 -1.39 15.40
CA ASP A 345 7.95 -1.74 15.25
C ASP A 345 8.27 -2.32 13.85
N ASN A 346 8.59 -3.60 13.79
CA ASN A 346 8.89 -4.34 12.56
C ASN A 346 7.78 -5.33 12.15
N ARG A 347 6.57 -5.16 12.70
CA ARG A 347 5.44 -6.08 12.50
C ARG A 347 4.23 -5.40 11.92
N ILE A 348 3.57 -6.11 11.02
CA ILE A 348 2.22 -5.80 10.53
C ILE A 348 1.33 -6.91 11.01
N VAL A 349 0.43 -6.61 11.95
CA VAL A 349 -0.42 -7.63 12.58
C VAL A 349 -1.85 -7.48 12.12
N VAL A 350 -2.47 -8.62 11.83
CA VAL A 350 -3.79 -8.74 11.22
C VAL A 350 -4.64 -9.70 12.04
N TYR A 351 -5.83 -9.25 12.43
CA TYR A 351 -6.86 -10.09 13.03
C TYR A 351 -8.08 -10.16 12.11
N MET A 352 -8.50 -11.38 11.79
CA MET A 352 -9.77 -11.63 11.13
C MET A 352 -10.73 -12.20 12.16
N THR A 353 -11.85 -11.49 12.39
CA THR A 353 -12.82 -11.84 13.42
C THR A 353 -14.17 -12.05 12.80
N HIS A 354 -14.78 -13.20 13.07
CA HIS A 354 -16.17 -13.44 12.72
C HIS A 354 -17.10 -13.06 13.88
N GLU A 355 -18.31 -12.59 13.60
CA GLU A 355 -19.28 -12.16 14.61
C GLU A 355 -19.63 -13.29 15.60
N LYS A 356 -19.89 -14.50 15.10
CA LYS A 356 -20.38 -15.64 15.92
C LYS A 356 -19.37 -16.75 16.20
N SER A 357 -18.60 -17.18 15.21
CA SER A 357 -17.75 -18.37 15.35
C SER A 357 -16.56 -18.36 14.41
N LEU A 358 -15.43 -18.85 14.89
CA LEU A 358 -14.22 -19.04 14.11
C LEU A 358 -14.38 -20.08 12.99
N ILE A 359 -15.30 -21.04 13.19
CA ILE A 359 -15.74 -22.05 12.20
C ILE A 359 -16.41 -21.37 10.99
N ALA A 360 -17.00 -20.18 11.16
CA ALA A 360 -17.65 -19.51 10.05
C ALA A 360 -16.67 -18.69 9.18
N ILE A 361 -15.39 -18.62 9.55
CA ILE A 361 -14.35 -18.04 8.69
C ILE A 361 -13.98 -19.08 7.62
N SER A 362 -14.43 -18.85 6.38
CA SER A 362 -14.11 -19.77 5.30
C SER A 362 -12.61 -19.69 4.92
N PRO A 363 -11.97 -20.83 4.59
CA PRO A 363 -10.60 -20.87 4.09
C PRO A 363 -10.37 -19.94 2.90
N ASP A 364 -11.31 -19.89 1.96
CA ASP A 364 -11.21 -19.02 0.79
C ASP A 364 -11.17 -17.53 1.14
N VAL A 365 -11.97 -17.08 2.12
CA VAL A 365 -11.94 -15.68 2.57
C VAL A 365 -10.62 -15.36 3.25
N ALA A 366 -10.16 -16.24 4.14
CA ALA A 366 -8.89 -16.07 4.84
C ALA A 366 -7.70 -16.03 3.87
N ALA A 367 -7.60 -17.01 2.95
CA ALA A 367 -6.57 -17.05 1.92
C ALA A 367 -6.63 -15.85 0.98
N SER A 368 -7.82 -15.45 0.51
CA SER A 368 -7.97 -14.27 -0.35
C SER A 368 -7.52 -12.98 0.34
N VAL A 369 -7.83 -12.82 1.63
CA VAL A 369 -7.35 -11.67 2.42
C VAL A 369 -5.84 -11.72 2.56
N GLN A 370 -5.26 -12.88 2.87
CA GLN A 370 -3.81 -13.05 2.98
C GLN A 370 -3.10 -12.76 1.64
N GLU A 371 -3.59 -13.28 0.51
CA GLU A 371 -3.04 -13.04 -0.82
C GLU A 371 -3.09 -11.54 -1.17
N CYS A 372 -4.23 -10.90 -0.90
CA CYS A 372 -4.41 -9.48 -1.15
C CYS A 372 -3.46 -8.63 -0.29
N LEU A 373 -3.34 -8.92 1.01
CA LEU A 373 -2.43 -8.23 1.91
C LEU A 373 -0.97 -8.42 1.50
N THR A 374 -0.59 -9.65 1.13
CA THR A 374 0.77 -10.01 0.71
C THR A 374 1.14 -9.26 -0.56
N LYS A 375 0.26 -9.28 -1.57
CA LYS A 375 0.47 -8.55 -2.82
C LYS A 375 0.61 -7.03 -2.61
N ASN A 376 -0.23 -6.44 -1.75
CA ASN A 376 -0.16 -5.01 -1.45
C ASN A 376 1.11 -4.65 -0.65
N LEU A 377 1.54 -5.52 0.26
CA LEU A 377 2.80 -5.37 0.98
C LEU A 377 3.99 -5.47 0.02
N ASP A 378 4.00 -6.47 -0.87
CA ASP A 378 5.04 -6.64 -1.88
C ASP A 378 5.16 -5.42 -2.78
N LEU A 379 4.04 -4.89 -3.28
CA LEU A 379 4.03 -3.67 -4.09
C LEU A 379 4.52 -2.45 -3.30
N SER A 380 4.13 -2.33 -2.04
CA SER A 380 4.54 -1.22 -1.18
C SER A 380 6.04 -1.27 -0.86
N LEU A 381 6.57 -2.47 -0.59
CA LEU A 381 8.00 -2.71 -0.38
C LEU A 381 8.76 -2.48 -1.69
N LEU A 382 8.34 -3.09 -2.79
CA LEU A 382 8.98 -2.90 -4.09
C LEU A 382 9.08 -1.42 -4.47
N PHE A 383 7.98 -0.67 -4.31
CA PHE A 383 7.97 0.77 -4.50
C PHE A 383 8.97 1.45 -3.56
N HIS A 384 8.88 1.20 -2.26
CA HIS A 384 9.75 1.82 -1.26
C HIS A 384 11.24 1.58 -1.58
N TYR A 385 11.63 0.34 -1.86
CA TYR A 385 13.02 -0.01 -2.16
C TYR A 385 13.49 0.58 -3.50
N ASN A 386 12.66 0.56 -4.54
CA ASN A 386 13.01 1.13 -5.85
C ASN A 386 13.09 2.66 -5.82
N SER A 387 12.23 3.33 -5.06
CA SER A 387 12.27 4.79 -4.88
C SER A 387 13.56 5.28 -4.23
N PHE A 388 14.27 4.39 -3.52
CA PHE A 388 15.56 4.67 -2.91
C PHE A 388 16.64 3.78 -3.51
N GLY A 389 16.59 3.51 -4.83
CA GLY A 389 17.67 2.90 -5.61
C GLY A 389 18.02 1.44 -5.32
N ARG A 390 17.39 0.82 -4.32
CA ARG A 390 17.56 -0.60 -4.01
C ARG A 390 16.76 -1.40 -5.03
N LYS A 391 17.39 -1.74 -6.15
CA LYS A 391 16.78 -2.56 -7.20
C LYS A 391 16.53 -3.98 -6.71
N ILE A 392 15.40 -4.18 -6.04
CA ILE A 392 14.92 -5.50 -5.65
C ILE A 392 14.11 -6.07 -6.80
N LYS A 393 14.48 -7.27 -7.25
CA LYS A 393 13.67 -7.99 -8.24
C LYS A 393 12.33 -8.33 -7.58
N PRO A 394 11.19 -8.19 -8.27
CA PRO A 394 9.87 -8.54 -7.72
C PRO A 394 9.82 -9.95 -7.08
N THR A 395 10.56 -10.91 -7.64
CA THR A 395 10.63 -12.29 -7.15
C THR A 395 11.32 -12.45 -5.79
N LYS A 396 12.03 -11.42 -5.29
CA LYS A 396 12.77 -11.45 -4.03
C LYS A 396 12.12 -10.64 -2.92
N VAL A 397 11.02 -9.94 -3.18
CA VAL A 397 10.41 -9.05 -2.18
C VAL A 397 9.86 -9.84 -0.98
N SER A 398 9.35 -11.04 -1.23
CA SER A 398 8.87 -11.97 -0.19
C SER A 398 9.99 -12.49 0.72
N GLU A 399 11.26 -12.35 0.35
CA GLU A 399 12.40 -12.69 1.21
C GLU A 399 12.64 -11.64 2.32
N LEU A 400 11.99 -10.46 2.24
CA LEU A 400 12.18 -9.36 3.19
C LEU A 400 11.35 -9.48 4.47
N TYR A 401 10.44 -10.46 4.51
CA TYR A 401 9.56 -10.69 5.63
C TYR A 401 9.20 -12.17 5.78
N ARG A 402 8.73 -12.51 6.98
CA ARG A 402 8.21 -13.84 7.30
C ARG A 402 6.74 -13.71 7.64
N ILE A 403 5.95 -14.68 7.20
CA ILE A 403 4.53 -14.77 7.55
C ILE A 403 4.39 -15.76 8.68
N GLU A 404 3.75 -15.33 9.76
CA GLU A 404 3.44 -16.17 10.90
C GLU A 404 1.94 -16.13 11.18
N PHE A 405 1.39 -17.27 11.56
CA PHE A 405 -0.03 -17.42 11.89
C PHE A 405 -0.19 -17.63 13.38
N GLY A 406 -1.23 -17.05 13.96
CA GLY A 406 -1.38 -17.05 15.40
C GLY A 406 -2.79 -17.27 15.91
N ILE A 407 -2.86 -17.79 17.13
CA ILE A 407 -4.10 -17.96 17.90
C ILE A 407 -3.99 -17.12 19.18
N PRO A 408 -5.07 -16.42 19.57
CA PRO A 408 -5.12 -15.72 20.84
C PRO A 408 -4.90 -16.70 22.02
N CYS A 409 -3.89 -16.43 22.85
CA CYS A 409 -3.47 -17.28 23.96
C CYS A 409 -3.29 -16.45 25.24
N GLY A 410 -4.29 -16.45 26.12
CA GLY A 410 -4.22 -15.63 27.33
C GLY A 410 -4.32 -14.14 27.01
N ARG A 411 -3.28 -13.35 27.32
CA ARG A 411 -3.23 -11.90 27.03
C ARG A 411 -2.43 -11.56 25.76
N SER A 412 -1.82 -12.55 25.13
CA SER A 412 -0.99 -12.39 23.93
C SER A 412 -1.49 -13.28 22.80
N VAL A 413 -0.86 -13.18 21.64
CA VAL A 413 -1.03 -14.13 20.53
C VAL A 413 0.20 -15.02 20.48
N CYS A 414 -0.02 -16.33 20.33
CA CYS A 414 1.07 -17.26 20.05
C CYS A 414 1.13 -17.46 18.54
N TYR A 415 2.32 -17.32 17.98
CA TYR A 415 2.57 -17.43 16.54
C TYR A 415 3.35 -18.69 16.22
N VAL A 416 3.16 -19.19 15.01
CA VAL A 416 3.95 -20.25 14.39
C VAL A 416 4.27 -19.85 12.95
N SER A 417 5.36 -20.38 12.39
CA SER A 417 5.72 -20.12 11.00
C SER A 417 4.67 -20.67 10.03
N SER A 418 4.39 -19.94 8.96
CA SER A 418 3.51 -20.39 7.87
C SER A 418 3.94 -21.75 7.27
N GLN A 419 5.25 -21.99 7.24
CA GLN A 419 5.84 -23.24 6.73
C GLN A 419 5.58 -24.44 7.64
N GLU A 420 5.31 -24.21 8.93
CA GLU A 420 5.07 -25.24 9.93
C GLU A 420 3.58 -25.59 10.03
N VAL A 421 2.67 -24.63 9.87
CA VAL A 421 1.20 -24.84 9.93
C VAL A 421 0.72 -25.94 8.98
N SER A 422 1.33 -26.04 7.80
CA SER A 422 0.98 -27.06 6.80
C SER A 422 1.46 -28.46 7.17
N LYS A 423 2.40 -28.60 8.12
CA LYS A 423 3.07 -29.86 8.47
C LYS A 423 2.59 -30.47 9.79
N ILE A 424 2.04 -29.67 10.69
CA ILE A 424 1.67 -30.10 12.05
C ILE A 424 0.17 -29.93 12.27
N GLU A 425 -0.46 -30.83 13.02
CA GLU A 425 -1.88 -30.73 13.43
C GLU A 425 -2.05 -29.93 14.72
N THR A 426 -1.06 -30.01 15.61
CA THR A 426 -1.02 -29.25 16.84
C THR A 426 0.37 -28.67 17.04
N TRP A 427 0.45 -27.52 17.71
CA TRP A 427 1.72 -26.98 18.20
C TRP A 427 1.61 -26.67 19.69
N GLU A 428 2.74 -26.70 20.40
CA GLU A 428 2.84 -26.23 21.78
C GLU A 428 3.50 -24.86 21.82
N CYS A 429 2.82 -23.86 22.36
CA CYS A 429 3.37 -22.50 22.42
C CYS A 429 4.40 -22.37 23.53
N LEU A 430 5.13 -21.24 23.56
CA LEU A 430 6.11 -20.90 24.60
C LEU A 430 5.54 -20.93 26.04
N ASN A 431 4.21 -20.84 26.19
CA ASN A 431 3.53 -20.94 27.48
C ASN A 431 3.12 -22.39 27.84
N GLY A 432 3.59 -23.40 27.10
CA GLY A 432 3.25 -24.82 27.32
C GLY A 432 1.82 -25.20 26.95
N LYS A 433 1.09 -24.34 26.22
CA LYS A 433 -0.29 -24.64 25.78
C LYS A 433 -0.30 -25.20 24.38
N LYS A 434 -1.05 -26.29 24.20
CA LYS A 434 -1.28 -26.90 22.90
C LYS A 434 -2.40 -26.18 22.15
N HIS A 435 -2.15 -25.90 20.87
CA HIS A 435 -3.07 -25.24 19.96
C HIS A 435 -3.31 -26.12 18.73
N ASP A 436 -4.56 -26.21 18.27
CA ASP A 436 -4.93 -26.87 17.02
C ASP A 436 -4.61 -25.93 15.84
N THR A 437 -3.91 -26.44 14.81
CA THR A 437 -3.54 -25.67 13.62
C THR A 437 -4.63 -25.62 12.55
N ARG A 438 -5.71 -26.40 12.70
CA ARG A 438 -6.81 -26.55 11.74
C ARG A 438 -7.27 -25.20 11.18
N TYR A 439 -7.51 -24.24 12.06
CA TYR A 439 -8.02 -22.94 11.64
C TYR A 439 -6.98 -21.99 11.07
N LEU A 440 -5.70 -22.25 11.31
CA LEU A 440 -4.61 -21.47 10.74
C LEU A 440 -4.27 -21.95 9.34
N ARG A 441 -4.59 -23.20 9.02
CA ARG A 441 -4.56 -23.71 7.65
C ARG A 441 -5.51 -22.94 6.73
N ASN A 442 -6.55 -22.30 7.27
CA ASN A 442 -7.42 -21.39 6.49
C ASN A 442 -6.63 -20.26 5.83
N TRP A 443 -5.53 -19.79 6.43
CA TRP A 443 -4.66 -18.76 5.83
C TRP A 443 -3.75 -19.29 4.72
N VAL A 444 -3.47 -20.60 4.69
CA VAL A 444 -2.53 -21.25 3.77
C VAL A 444 -3.28 -22.12 2.76
N PHE A 445 -4.59 -21.93 2.67
CA PHE A 445 -5.45 -22.70 1.81
C PHE A 445 -5.05 -22.48 0.35
N ASN A 446 -4.60 -23.56 -0.29
CA ASN A 446 -4.15 -23.51 -1.68
C ASN A 446 -5.34 -23.79 -2.60
N LYS A 447 -5.83 -22.73 -3.25
CA LYS A 447 -6.96 -22.75 -4.19
C LYS A 447 -6.72 -23.63 -5.41
N ASP A 448 -5.46 -23.87 -5.78
CA ASP A 448 -5.06 -24.64 -6.96
C ASP A 448 -4.86 -26.14 -6.66
N ARG A 449 -4.87 -26.55 -5.38
CA ARG A 449 -4.58 -27.93 -4.94
C ARG A 449 -5.81 -28.78 -4.65
N GLU A 450 -7.00 -28.24 -4.72
CA GLU A 450 -8.20 -29.06 -4.64
C GLU A 450 -8.46 -29.72 -5.98
N THR A 451 -7.68 -30.71 -6.38
CA THR A 451 -8.23 -31.74 -7.26
C THR A 451 -9.07 -32.66 -6.40
N CYS A 452 -10.23 -33.07 -6.91
CA CYS A 452 -10.97 -34.14 -6.29
C CYS A 452 -10.05 -35.35 -6.09
N GLY A 453 -10.01 -35.89 -4.88
CA GLY A 453 -9.27 -37.14 -4.64
C GLY A 453 -9.76 -38.24 -5.59
N PRO A 454 -8.94 -39.27 -5.87
CA PRO A 454 -9.28 -40.30 -6.86
C PRO A 454 -10.59 -41.06 -6.56
N GLU A 455 -11.10 -40.98 -5.33
CA GLU A 455 -12.36 -41.59 -4.88
C GLU A 455 -13.55 -40.61 -4.81
N CYS A 456 -13.39 -39.36 -5.26
CA CYS A 456 -14.48 -38.40 -5.23
C CYS A 456 -15.61 -38.85 -6.16
N LYS A 457 -16.83 -38.94 -5.62
CA LYS A 457 -18.02 -39.31 -6.39
C LYS A 457 -18.70 -38.13 -7.09
N GLY A 458 -18.19 -36.91 -6.88
CA GLY A 458 -18.83 -35.68 -7.29
C GLY A 458 -19.73 -35.11 -6.19
N LEU A 459 -20.38 -33.99 -6.49
CA LEU A 459 -21.48 -33.46 -5.67
C LEU A 459 -22.67 -34.43 -5.68
N ASN A 460 -23.40 -34.51 -4.57
CA ASN A 460 -24.62 -35.30 -4.47
C ASN A 460 -25.84 -34.57 -5.06
N ASP A 461 -26.96 -35.28 -5.22
CA ASP A 461 -28.19 -34.76 -5.84
C ASP A 461 -28.80 -33.55 -5.11
N ILE A 462 -28.50 -33.36 -3.82
CA ILE A 462 -28.98 -32.21 -3.05
C ILE A 462 -28.15 -30.98 -3.39
N GLU A 463 -26.83 -31.13 -3.39
CA GLU A 463 -25.85 -30.09 -3.71
C GLU A 463 -26.02 -29.61 -5.14
N LEU A 464 -26.19 -30.52 -6.09
CA LEU A 464 -26.40 -30.19 -7.50
C LEU A 464 -27.68 -29.38 -7.75
N LYS A 465 -28.67 -29.46 -6.86
CA LYS A 465 -29.91 -28.66 -6.94
C LYS A 465 -29.77 -27.25 -6.34
N THR A 466 -28.65 -26.93 -5.68
CA THR A 466 -28.45 -25.61 -5.09
C THR A 466 -28.21 -24.54 -6.15
N GLU A 467 -28.65 -23.32 -5.83
CA GLU A 467 -28.44 -22.16 -6.70
C GLU A 467 -26.99 -21.67 -6.58
N PRO A 468 -26.24 -21.53 -7.69
CA PRO A 468 -24.87 -21.02 -7.63
C PRO A 468 -24.86 -19.54 -7.21
N ASP A 469 -24.03 -19.18 -6.24
CA ASP A 469 -23.82 -17.79 -5.83
C ASP A 469 -22.79 -17.09 -6.77
N ASP A 470 -22.56 -15.81 -6.54
CA ASP A 470 -21.61 -15.04 -7.36
C ASP A 470 -20.16 -15.55 -7.23
N LYS A 471 -19.80 -16.20 -6.11
CA LYS A 471 -18.47 -16.79 -5.92
C LYS A 471 -18.32 -18.05 -6.76
N HIS A 472 -19.36 -18.89 -6.78
CA HIS A 472 -19.40 -20.09 -7.61
C HIS A 472 -19.17 -19.74 -9.08
N LEU A 473 -19.84 -18.70 -9.57
CA LEU A 473 -19.70 -18.26 -10.96
C LEU A 473 -18.29 -17.70 -11.27
N VAL A 474 -17.73 -16.89 -10.37
CA VAL A 474 -16.38 -16.32 -10.58
C VAL A 474 -15.31 -17.41 -10.58
N ARG A 475 -15.37 -18.35 -9.63
CA ARG A 475 -14.42 -19.47 -9.56
C ARG A 475 -14.52 -20.35 -10.79
N LEU A 476 -15.75 -20.70 -11.20
CA LEU A 476 -15.95 -21.49 -12.41
C LEU A 476 -15.39 -20.79 -13.65
N GLY A 477 -15.59 -19.47 -13.77
CA GLY A 477 -15.01 -18.66 -14.82
C GLY A 477 -13.47 -18.70 -14.85
N SER A 478 -12.80 -18.81 -13.70
CA SER A 478 -11.34 -18.93 -13.63
C SER A 478 -10.80 -20.30 -14.03
N GLN A 479 -11.62 -21.36 -13.97
CA GLN A 479 -11.21 -22.74 -14.25
C GLN A 479 -11.43 -23.15 -15.71
N ILE A 480 -12.20 -22.37 -16.48
CA ILE A 480 -12.49 -22.67 -17.88
C ILE A 480 -11.62 -21.80 -18.78
N GLY A 481 -10.90 -22.41 -19.73
CA GLY A 481 -10.17 -21.64 -20.74
C GLY A 481 -11.12 -20.89 -21.67
N ILE A 482 -10.78 -19.64 -22.04
CA ILE A 482 -11.63 -18.76 -22.88
C ILE A 482 -12.10 -19.43 -24.18
N LYS A 483 -11.26 -20.29 -24.77
CA LYS A 483 -11.58 -21.05 -26.00
C LYS A 483 -12.71 -22.05 -25.79
N SER A 484 -12.75 -22.72 -24.64
CA SER A 484 -13.78 -23.70 -24.28
C SER A 484 -15.03 -23.03 -23.69
N PHE A 485 -14.91 -21.79 -23.22
CA PHE A 485 -15.99 -21.09 -22.54
C PHE A 485 -17.17 -20.75 -23.47
N GLY A 486 -16.92 -20.36 -24.73
CA GLY A 486 -18.00 -20.05 -25.67
C GLY A 486 -18.94 -21.24 -25.91
N GLU A 487 -18.38 -22.45 -26.02
CA GLU A 487 -19.17 -23.69 -26.16
C GLU A 487 -19.87 -24.06 -24.85
N PHE A 488 -19.20 -23.88 -23.71
CA PHE A 488 -19.78 -24.08 -22.39
C PHE A 488 -21.01 -23.17 -22.18
N PHE A 489 -20.89 -21.90 -22.57
CA PHE A 489 -21.96 -20.92 -22.48
C PHE A 489 -23.17 -21.27 -23.35
N ILE A 490 -22.95 -21.83 -24.53
CA ILE A 490 -24.01 -22.32 -25.41
C ILE A 490 -24.72 -23.53 -24.78
N ASN A 491 -23.96 -24.46 -24.18
CA ASN A 491 -24.52 -25.63 -23.48
C ASN A 491 -25.32 -25.25 -22.22
N LEU A 492 -25.11 -24.05 -21.67
CA LEU A 492 -25.97 -23.47 -20.63
C LEU A 492 -27.34 -22.96 -21.15
N GLY A 493 -27.59 -23.07 -22.46
CA GLY A 493 -28.82 -22.65 -23.13
C GLY A 493 -28.82 -21.19 -23.61
N MET A 494 -27.65 -20.56 -23.65
CA MET A 494 -27.47 -19.19 -24.17
C MET A 494 -27.21 -19.21 -25.69
N LYS A 495 -27.46 -18.11 -26.40
CA LYS A 495 -27.17 -18.04 -27.84
C LYS A 495 -25.70 -17.64 -28.05
N ARG A 496 -25.09 -18.14 -29.14
CA ARG A 496 -23.73 -17.75 -29.54
C ARG A 496 -23.56 -16.22 -29.65
N LYS A 497 -24.57 -15.52 -30.17
CA LYS A 497 -24.58 -14.05 -30.27
C LYS A 497 -24.48 -13.34 -28.90
N ASP A 498 -25.02 -13.96 -27.84
CA ASP A 498 -24.95 -13.39 -26.48
C ASP A 498 -23.52 -13.49 -25.93
N TRP A 499 -22.81 -14.58 -26.25
CA TRP A 499 -21.38 -14.72 -25.93
C TRP A 499 -20.54 -13.69 -26.70
N GLU A 500 -20.68 -13.61 -28.02
CA GLU A 500 -19.95 -12.66 -28.87
C GLU A 500 -20.19 -11.21 -28.42
N SER A 501 -21.43 -10.87 -28.05
CA SER A 501 -21.76 -9.55 -27.51
C SER A 501 -21.07 -9.29 -26.16
N THR A 502 -20.97 -10.29 -25.30
CA THR A 502 -20.31 -10.17 -23.99
C THR A 502 -18.81 -10.00 -24.18
N GLU A 503 -18.19 -10.85 -25.00
CA GLU A 503 -16.77 -10.77 -25.34
C GLU A 503 -16.41 -9.41 -25.95
N TYR A 504 -17.22 -8.90 -26.87
CA TYR A 504 -17.03 -7.57 -27.46
C TYR A 504 -17.18 -6.44 -26.41
N THR A 505 -18.24 -6.49 -25.60
CA THR A 505 -18.52 -5.46 -24.58
C THR A 505 -17.41 -5.37 -23.53
N TYR A 506 -16.80 -6.50 -23.22
CA TYR A 506 -15.77 -6.61 -22.18
C TYR A 506 -14.37 -6.91 -22.73
N ALA A 507 -14.10 -6.64 -24.02
CA ALA A 507 -12.84 -6.98 -24.69
C ALA A 507 -11.56 -6.38 -24.03
N GLY A 508 -11.71 -5.37 -23.17
CA GLY A 508 -10.63 -4.79 -22.37
C GLY A 508 -10.44 -5.40 -20.97
N HIS A 509 -11.22 -6.41 -20.58
CA HIS A 509 -11.12 -7.08 -19.28
C HIS A 509 -10.28 -8.35 -19.38
N SER A 510 -9.83 -8.89 -18.24
CA SER A 510 -9.22 -10.22 -18.21
C SER A 510 -10.22 -11.28 -18.71
N SER A 511 -9.71 -12.38 -19.27
CA SER A 511 -10.52 -13.51 -19.71
C SER A 511 -11.46 -14.00 -18.60
N GLU A 512 -10.96 -14.10 -17.38
CA GLU A 512 -11.73 -14.45 -16.17
C GLU A 512 -12.90 -13.47 -15.91
N GLY A 513 -12.66 -12.18 -16.11
CA GLY A 513 -13.67 -11.13 -15.96
C GLY A 513 -14.79 -11.27 -16.99
N ILE A 514 -14.44 -11.51 -18.26
CA ILE A 514 -15.42 -11.73 -19.35
C ILE A 514 -16.29 -12.96 -19.04
N MET A 515 -15.66 -14.07 -18.65
CA MET A 515 -16.34 -15.33 -18.33
C MET A 515 -17.27 -15.20 -17.10
N SER A 516 -16.82 -14.49 -16.07
CA SER A 516 -17.64 -14.19 -14.89
C SER A 516 -18.87 -13.35 -15.24
N MET A 517 -18.73 -12.35 -16.12
CA MET A 517 -19.86 -11.52 -16.57
C MET A 517 -20.86 -12.32 -17.40
N ALA A 518 -20.36 -13.18 -18.28
CA ALA A 518 -21.19 -14.10 -19.05
C ALA A 518 -22.00 -15.03 -18.13
N LEU A 519 -21.37 -15.69 -17.16
CA LEU A 519 -22.04 -16.55 -16.19
C LEU A 519 -23.13 -15.80 -15.38
N LYS A 520 -22.86 -14.55 -14.98
CA LYS A 520 -23.87 -13.69 -14.33
C LYS A 520 -25.03 -13.35 -15.26
N GLN A 521 -24.77 -13.15 -16.55
CA GLN A 521 -25.80 -12.94 -17.56
C GLN A 521 -26.67 -14.19 -17.76
N TRP A 522 -26.06 -15.37 -17.79
CA TRP A 522 -26.79 -16.64 -17.80
C TRP A 522 -27.70 -16.80 -16.58
N LYS A 523 -27.17 -16.54 -15.37
CA LYS A 523 -27.96 -16.61 -14.13
C LYS A 523 -29.19 -15.69 -14.20
N LYS A 524 -29.00 -14.44 -14.63
CA LYS A 524 -30.11 -13.48 -14.86
C LYS A 524 -31.10 -13.97 -15.90
N PHE A 525 -30.62 -14.56 -17.00
CA PHE A 525 -31.46 -15.10 -18.06
C PHE A 525 -32.34 -16.24 -17.55
N LYS A 526 -31.80 -17.20 -16.78
CA LYS A 526 -32.58 -18.27 -16.15
C LYS A 526 -33.67 -17.71 -15.24
N ILE A 527 -33.32 -16.79 -14.35
CA ILE A 527 -34.28 -16.11 -13.46
C ILE A 527 -35.38 -15.40 -14.26
N SER A 528 -35.03 -14.73 -15.37
CA SER A 528 -36.02 -14.05 -16.23
C SER A 528 -37.00 -14.99 -16.92
N LYS A 529 -36.62 -16.26 -17.10
CA LYS A 529 -37.46 -17.32 -17.65
C LYS A 529 -38.24 -18.12 -16.58
N LEU A 530 -38.17 -17.69 -15.32
CA LEU A 530 -38.71 -18.43 -14.17
C LEU A 530 -38.08 -19.83 -13.99
N GLU A 531 -36.86 -20.02 -14.49
CA GLU A 531 -36.07 -21.23 -14.29
C GLU A 531 -35.08 -21.00 -13.14
N THR A 532 -34.93 -21.97 -12.23
CA THR A 532 -33.93 -21.89 -11.16
C THR A 532 -32.56 -22.27 -11.71
N PRO A 533 -31.55 -21.38 -11.70
CA PRO A 533 -30.19 -21.76 -12.05
C PRO A 533 -29.65 -22.71 -10.98
N THR A 534 -29.05 -23.82 -11.38
CA THR A 534 -28.54 -24.85 -10.44
C THR A 534 -27.10 -25.22 -10.75
N LEU A 535 -26.37 -25.74 -9.75
CA LEU A 535 -25.04 -26.33 -9.97
C LEU A 535 -25.09 -27.50 -10.96
N GLN A 536 -26.23 -28.23 -11.05
CA GLN A 536 -26.47 -29.26 -12.06
C GLN A 536 -26.37 -28.68 -13.48
N ASN A 537 -26.96 -27.51 -13.74
CA ASN A 537 -26.88 -26.91 -15.08
C ASN A 537 -25.43 -26.59 -15.47
N LEU A 538 -24.62 -26.14 -14.51
CA LEU A 538 -23.20 -25.87 -14.73
C LEU A 538 -22.41 -27.17 -14.94
N SER A 539 -22.70 -28.22 -14.16
CA SER A 539 -22.10 -29.55 -14.30
C SER A 539 -22.40 -30.20 -15.66
N ASP A 540 -23.64 -30.12 -16.12
CA ASP A 540 -24.07 -30.68 -17.41
C ASP A 540 -23.36 -29.96 -18.56
N ALA A 541 -23.27 -28.62 -18.49
CA ALA A 541 -22.60 -27.82 -19.50
C ALA A 541 -21.09 -28.07 -19.56
N LEU A 542 -20.42 -28.31 -18.42
CA LEU A 542 -19.01 -28.72 -18.38
C LEU A 542 -18.80 -30.08 -19.05
N THR A 543 -19.67 -31.03 -18.74
CA THR A 543 -19.62 -32.38 -19.33
C THR A 543 -19.76 -32.30 -20.85
N ALA A 544 -20.65 -31.43 -21.35
CA ALA A 544 -20.87 -31.22 -22.77
C ALA A 544 -19.66 -30.64 -23.53
N VAL A 545 -18.71 -30.00 -22.85
CA VAL A 545 -17.45 -29.50 -23.43
C VAL A 545 -16.23 -30.35 -23.08
N ASN A 546 -16.45 -31.59 -22.62
CA ASN A 546 -15.41 -32.53 -22.18
C ASN A 546 -14.52 -31.97 -21.05
N LEU A 547 -15.07 -31.09 -20.20
CA LEU A 547 -14.42 -30.65 -18.97
C LEU A 547 -14.87 -31.54 -17.82
N ASP A 548 -13.97 -31.76 -16.88
CA ASP A 548 -14.23 -32.63 -15.74
C ASP A 548 -15.37 -32.06 -14.87
N ARG A 549 -16.39 -32.88 -14.60
CA ARG A 549 -17.49 -32.53 -13.67
C ARG A 549 -16.98 -32.20 -12.26
N HIS A 550 -15.80 -32.69 -11.90
CA HIS A 550 -15.13 -32.34 -10.66
C HIS A 550 -14.73 -30.87 -10.58
N VAL A 551 -14.73 -30.11 -11.68
CA VAL A 551 -14.60 -28.65 -11.63
C VAL A 551 -15.72 -28.01 -10.80
N ILE A 552 -16.95 -28.55 -10.83
CA ILE A 552 -18.04 -28.07 -9.96
C ILE A 552 -17.75 -28.42 -8.50
N CYS A 553 -17.14 -29.57 -8.24
CA CYS A 553 -16.71 -29.91 -6.90
C CYS A 553 -15.68 -28.90 -6.40
N GLN A 554 -14.69 -28.50 -7.21
CA GLN A 554 -13.72 -27.46 -6.81
C GLN A 554 -14.37 -26.10 -6.53
N VAL A 555 -15.46 -25.81 -7.23
CA VAL A 555 -16.21 -24.58 -7.07
C VAL A 555 -17.03 -24.58 -5.77
N ASP A 556 -17.60 -25.73 -5.38
CA ASP A 556 -18.55 -25.94 -4.26
C ASP A 556 -17.92 -26.55 -2.97
N PHE A 557 -16.75 -27.20 -3.06
CA PHE A 557 -16.07 -27.88 -1.94
C PHE A 557 -15.77 -26.96 -0.75
N ASN A 558 -15.73 -25.65 -0.98
CA ASN A 558 -15.50 -24.64 0.05
C ASN A 558 -16.69 -24.45 1.01
N ASP A 559 -17.91 -24.85 0.64
CA ASP A 559 -19.08 -24.78 1.51
C ASP A 559 -19.42 -26.15 2.15
N LEU A 560 -19.02 -27.26 1.53
CA LEU A 560 -19.42 -28.62 1.93
C LEU A 560 -18.51 -29.35 2.91
N ILE A 561 -17.21 -29.06 2.94
CA ILE A 561 -16.32 -29.62 3.97
C ILE A 561 -16.78 -29.16 5.37
N TYR A 562 -17.47 -28.03 5.48
CA TYR A 562 -17.99 -27.56 6.77
C TYR A 562 -19.19 -28.37 7.28
N LEU A 563 -20.04 -28.92 6.41
CA LEU A 563 -21.22 -29.69 6.85
C LEU A 563 -20.91 -31.16 7.14
N THR A 564 -19.97 -31.76 6.40
CA THR A 564 -19.64 -33.19 6.55
C THR A 564 -18.72 -33.48 7.74
N THR A 565 -17.95 -32.50 8.22
CA THR A 565 -17.11 -32.67 9.43
C THR A 565 -17.89 -32.48 10.75
N ILE A 566 -19.12 -31.95 10.71
CA ILE A 566 -19.96 -31.69 11.90
C ILE A 566 -20.92 -32.86 12.22
N ASN A 567 -21.24 -33.74 11.27
CA ASN A 567 -22.27 -34.79 11.41
C ASN A 567 -21.72 -36.24 11.45
N LYS A 568 -20.58 -36.48 12.10
CA LYS A 568 -20.30 -37.83 12.63
C LYS A 568 -20.68 -37.86 14.11
N PRO A 569 -21.84 -38.43 14.48
CA PRO A 569 -22.07 -38.78 15.88
C PRO A 569 -21.02 -39.85 16.26
N ASN A 570 -20.33 -39.62 17.36
CA ASN A 570 -19.58 -40.67 18.05
C ASN A 570 -20.59 -41.74 18.49
N ILE A 571 -20.80 -42.76 17.65
CA ILE A 571 -21.33 -44.03 18.12
C ILE A 571 -20.14 -44.73 18.76
N VAL A 572 -20.06 -44.59 20.08
CA VAL A 572 -19.25 -45.46 20.93
C VAL A 572 -20.12 -46.68 21.16
N ASP A 573 -19.73 -47.80 20.56
CA ASP A 573 -20.27 -49.11 20.94
C ASP A 573 -19.89 -49.40 22.39
N SER A 574 -20.92 -49.62 23.21
CA SER A 574 -20.85 -50.30 24.51
C SER A 574 -21.77 -51.51 24.47
#